data_AF-A0A0K9XYR8-F1
#
_entry.id   AF-A0A0K9XYR8-F1
#
_cell.length_a   1.000
_cell.length_b   1.000
_cell.length_c   1.000
_cell.angle_alpha   90.00
_cell.angle_beta   90.00
_cell.angle_gamma   90.00
#
_symmetry.space_group_name_H-M   'P 1'
#
loop_
_entity.id
_entity.type
_entity.pdbx_description
1 polymer ?
#
loop_
_entity_poly.entity_id
_entity_poly.type
_entity_poly.pdbx_seq_one_letter_code
_entity_poly.pdbx_strand_id
1 'polypeptide(L)'
;MKKIISGLFIFIAICSFAQDEIQFQDIPFKDLIAKAKKENKLVFIDAYAAWCGPCKMMEKNIFTKKSVGDFYNKNFINARIDMEKGEGREVAQKFGVRSYPTYLFLNGEGELVSQNYGYMEEGVFLAMAQNIDSPNNKKSSLKERFAKGEKDRDFLINIMKLNSNSDYEFAKQASERYFANRKKTDEFTKEDIGFLLFFLKSTEDANYKTFISQKADIIKYLPEQNYNEFNNQLVLSKVVQESIDDKNKKVNEDYFMKTAEPLVGKETAMTKLNQTKLSYYEQIGNYNEYEKAALDYYKNADSFDTNELLKAAWIFSDNISAKSSLKKAAEWAEKSVMRGETAENTYILAKLYYNMGSKDLAKNFAELSKSIAEKSGKDANLATELLSKIK
;
A
#
# COMPACT_ATOMS: atom_id res chain seq x y z
N MET A 1 4.27 -82.00 -38.13
CA MET A 1 4.89 -81.94 -36.79
C MET A 1 5.94 -80.84 -36.78
N LYS A 2 5.90 -80.01 -35.72
CA LYS A 2 6.92 -79.07 -35.21
C LYS A 2 7.35 -77.88 -36.09
N LYS A 3 6.68 -76.75 -35.78
CA LYS A 3 7.12 -75.37 -35.98
C LYS A 3 8.32 -75.08 -35.05
N ILE A 4 9.35 -74.39 -35.55
CA ILE A 4 10.32 -73.69 -34.71
C ILE A 4 10.43 -72.27 -35.28
N ILE A 5 9.73 -71.34 -34.63
CA ILE A 5 9.88 -69.90 -34.83
C ILE A 5 10.82 -69.46 -33.71
N SER A 6 12.04 -69.06 -34.06
CA SER A 6 13.01 -68.50 -33.13
C SER A 6 12.67 -67.03 -32.92
N GLY A 7 12.21 -66.70 -31.70
CA GLY A 7 11.85 -65.34 -31.31
C GLY A 7 13.07 -64.47 -31.04
N LEU A 8 13.12 -63.30 -31.69
CA LEU A 8 14.05 -62.22 -31.40
C LEU A 8 13.39 -61.29 -30.37
N PHE A 9 13.78 -61.43 -29.10
CA PHE A 9 13.40 -60.47 -28.06
C PHE A 9 14.37 -59.27 -28.10
N ILE A 10 13.93 -58.17 -28.71
CA ILE A 10 14.58 -56.86 -28.56
C ILE A 10 14.09 -56.26 -27.26
N PHE A 11 14.94 -56.27 -26.24
CA PHE A 11 14.75 -55.54 -25.00
C PHE A 11 15.00 -54.05 -25.27
N ILE A 12 13.95 -53.29 -25.54
CA ILE A 12 14.03 -51.82 -25.57
C ILE A 12 14.18 -51.37 -24.11
N ALA A 13 15.42 -51.10 -23.70
CA ALA A 13 15.70 -50.38 -22.47
C ALA A 13 15.16 -48.95 -22.62
N ILE A 14 14.03 -48.67 -21.97
CA ILE A 14 13.53 -47.30 -21.81
C ILE A 14 14.48 -46.62 -20.82
N CYS A 15 15.44 -45.86 -21.34
CA CYS A 15 16.19 -44.89 -20.54
C CYS A 15 15.21 -43.79 -20.12
N SER A 16 14.57 -43.96 -18.97
CA SER A 16 13.97 -42.85 -18.25
C SER A 16 15.11 -41.93 -17.82
N PHE A 17 15.35 -40.86 -18.58
CA PHE A 17 16.16 -39.75 -18.08
C PHE A 17 15.50 -39.26 -16.79
N ALA A 18 16.18 -39.43 -15.67
CA ALA A 18 15.80 -38.72 -14.45
C ALA A 18 15.89 -37.23 -14.78
N GLN A 19 14.73 -36.56 -14.87
CA GLN A 19 14.69 -35.13 -15.10
C GLN A 19 15.09 -34.45 -13.78
N ASP A 20 16.34 -34.03 -13.70
CA ASP A 20 16.90 -33.45 -12.48
C ASP A 20 16.46 -31.99 -12.25
N GLU A 21 15.74 -31.36 -13.19
CA GLU A 21 15.32 -29.94 -13.13
C GLU A 21 13.82 -29.69 -13.43
N ILE A 22 13.31 -28.52 -13.03
CA ILE A 22 11.96 -28.08 -13.39
C ILE A 22 11.84 -27.94 -14.92
N GLN A 23 10.83 -28.58 -15.49
CA GLN A 23 10.51 -28.52 -16.91
C GLN A 23 9.55 -27.37 -17.18
N PHE A 24 10.11 -26.24 -17.61
CA PHE A 24 9.32 -25.06 -17.99
C PHE A 24 8.77 -25.19 -19.41
N GLN A 25 7.51 -24.81 -19.57
CA GLN A 25 6.82 -24.81 -20.85
C GLN A 25 6.85 -23.41 -21.45
N ASP A 26 7.24 -23.33 -22.72
CA ASP A 26 7.22 -22.12 -23.52
C ASP A 26 5.97 -22.13 -24.40
N ILE A 27 4.82 -21.84 -23.79
CA ILE A 27 3.53 -21.70 -24.48
C ILE A 27 2.81 -20.44 -23.98
N PRO A 28 1.94 -19.82 -24.80
CA PRO A 28 1.24 -18.60 -24.42
C PRO A 28 0.49 -18.73 -23.08
N PHE A 29 0.37 -17.63 -22.35
CA PHE A 29 -0.27 -17.59 -21.03
C PHE A 29 -1.67 -18.24 -21.03
N LYS A 30 -2.47 -17.97 -22.07
CA LYS A 30 -3.82 -18.55 -22.22
C LYS A 30 -3.79 -20.08 -22.31
N ASP A 31 -2.78 -20.63 -22.97
CA ASP A 31 -2.64 -22.08 -23.17
C ASP A 31 -2.14 -22.78 -21.90
N LEU A 32 -1.32 -22.10 -21.08
CA LEU A 32 -0.96 -22.56 -19.73
C LEU A 32 -2.21 -22.77 -18.88
N ILE A 33 -3.12 -21.78 -18.85
CA ILE A 33 -4.37 -21.87 -18.09
C ILE A 33 -5.26 -22.99 -18.62
N ALA A 34 -5.44 -23.08 -19.95
CA ALA A 34 -6.24 -24.14 -20.56
C ALA A 34 -5.69 -25.54 -20.25
N LYS A 35 -4.37 -25.71 -20.27
CA LYS A 35 -3.70 -26.96 -19.91
C LYS A 35 -3.87 -27.30 -18.44
N ALA A 36 -3.69 -26.33 -17.55
CA ALA A 36 -3.91 -26.50 -16.12
C ALA A 36 -5.35 -26.94 -15.80
N LYS A 37 -6.34 -26.33 -16.45
CA LYS A 37 -7.75 -26.72 -16.33
C LYS A 37 -7.98 -28.16 -16.77
N LYS A 38 -7.41 -28.57 -17.91
CA LYS A 38 -7.54 -29.92 -18.45
C LYS A 38 -6.86 -30.97 -17.58
N GLU A 39 -5.68 -30.66 -17.04
CA GLU A 39 -4.90 -31.58 -16.20
C GLU A 39 -5.29 -31.52 -14.71
N ASN A 40 -6.19 -30.61 -14.31
CA ASN A 40 -6.56 -30.35 -12.93
C ASN A 40 -5.33 -30.10 -12.04
N LYS A 41 -4.42 -29.25 -12.52
CA LYS A 41 -3.18 -28.81 -11.85
C LYS A 41 -3.18 -27.29 -11.71
N LEU A 42 -2.38 -26.78 -10.78
CA LEU A 42 -2.06 -25.35 -10.75
C LEU A 42 -1.01 -25.00 -11.80
N VAL A 43 -0.99 -23.75 -12.25
CA VAL A 43 0.12 -23.18 -13.01
C VAL A 43 1.09 -22.55 -12.02
N PHE A 44 2.37 -22.92 -12.13
CA PHE A 44 3.48 -22.21 -11.48
C PHE A 44 4.16 -21.33 -12.53
N ILE A 45 4.24 -20.04 -12.26
CA ILE A 45 4.96 -19.07 -13.10
C ILE A 45 6.10 -18.48 -12.29
N ASP A 46 7.34 -18.71 -12.75
CA ASP A 46 8.49 -17.90 -12.35
C ASP A 46 8.49 -16.61 -13.19
N ALA A 47 8.09 -15.53 -12.54
CA ALA A 47 8.04 -14.18 -13.07
C ALA A 47 9.40 -13.52 -12.86
N TYR A 48 10.15 -13.35 -13.95
CA TYR A 48 11.52 -12.89 -13.92
C TYR A 48 11.75 -11.68 -14.84
N ALA A 49 12.94 -11.11 -14.74
CA ALA A 49 13.49 -10.17 -15.71
C ALA A 49 14.91 -10.60 -16.09
N ALA A 50 15.34 -10.37 -17.33
CA ALA A 50 16.62 -10.85 -17.84
C ALA A 50 17.85 -10.33 -17.06
N TRP A 51 17.75 -9.15 -16.45
CA TRP A 51 18.80 -8.52 -15.64
C TRP A 51 18.77 -8.95 -14.16
N CYS A 52 17.73 -9.67 -13.72
CA CYS A 52 17.54 -10.05 -12.32
C CYS A 52 18.58 -11.08 -11.84
N GLY A 53 19.53 -10.63 -11.02
CA GLY A 53 20.55 -11.49 -10.41
C GLY A 53 19.97 -12.64 -9.56
N PRO A 54 19.09 -12.36 -8.59
CA PRO A 54 18.46 -13.41 -7.77
C PRO A 54 17.68 -14.45 -8.58
N CYS A 55 17.05 -14.06 -9.69
CA CYS A 55 16.34 -14.98 -10.59
C CYS A 55 17.31 -16.00 -11.22
N LYS A 56 18.47 -15.53 -11.69
CA LYS A 56 19.53 -16.40 -12.23
C LYS A 56 20.09 -17.34 -11.16
N MET A 57 20.14 -16.90 -9.90
CA MET A 57 20.54 -17.76 -8.79
C MET A 57 19.52 -18.87 -8.52
N MET A 58 18.22 -18.56 -8.54
CA MET A 58 17.16 -19.57 -8.41
C MET A 58 17.23 -20.61 -9.53
N GLU A 59 17.38 -20.15 -10.77
CA GLU A 59 17.54 -21.02 -11.93
C GLU A 59 18.73 -21.96 -11.79
N LYS A 60 19.91 -21.43 -11.44
CA LYS A 60 21.14 -22.22 -11.35
C LYS A 60 21.17 -23.16 -10.16
N ASN A 61 20.68 -22.71 -8.99
CA ASN A 61 20.94 -23.37 -7.72
C ASN A 61 19.73 -24.13 -7.17
N ILE A 62 18.50 -23.77 -7.57
CA ILE A 62 17.28 -24.30 -6.96
C ILE A 62 16.44 -25.06 -7.99
N PHE A 63 16.19 -24.49 -9.17
CA PHE A 63 15.35 -25.13 -10.19
C PHE A 63 16.00 -26.36 -10.83
N THR A 64 17.33 -26.48 -10.74
CA THR A 64 18.14 -27.64 -11.19
C THR A 64 18.26 -28.76 -10.15
N LYS A 65 17.65 -28.61 -8.97
CA LYS A 65 17.69 -29.64 -7.94
C LYS A 65 16.63 -30.70 -8.22
N LYS A 66 17.06 -31.97 -8.18
CA LYS A 66 16.19 -33.11 -8.44
C LYS A 66 14.91 -33.14 -7.60
N SER A 67 15.03 -32.86 -6.30
CA SER A 67 13.90 -32.77 -5.36
C SER A 67 12.84 -31.76 -5.81
N VAL A 68 13.31 -30.61 -6.32
CA VAL A 68 12.47 -29.52 -6.83
C VAL A 68 11.85 -29.92 -8.16
N GLY A 69 12.65 -30.39 -9.12
CA GLY A 69 12.17 -30.88 -10.41
C GLY A 69 11.10 -31.95 -10.28
N ASP A 70 11.37 -33.00 -9.49
CA ASP A 70 10.44 -34.11 -9.24
C ASP A 70 9.08 -33.61 -8.70
N PHE A 71 9.09 -32.67 -7.75
CA PHE A 71 7.86 -32.15 -7.15
C PHE A 71 7.09 -31.24 -8.13
N TYR A 72 7.77 -30.25 -8.72
CA TYR A 72 7.10 -29.24 -9.54
C TYR A 72 6.57 -29.83 -10.85
N ASN A 73 7.32 -30.72 -11.51
CA ASN A 73 6.90 -31.36 -12.76
C ASN A 73 5.71 -32.30 -12.57
N LYS A 74 5.62 -32.95 -11.41
CA LYS A 74 4.49 -33.82 -11.06
C LYS A 74 3.22 -33.03 -10.77
N ASN A 75 3.33 -31.93 -10.04
CA ASN A 75 2.17 -31.28 -9.42
C ASN A 75 1.68 -30.02 -10.16
N PHE A 76 2.52 -29.39 -10.98
CA PHE A 76 2.20 -28.12 -11.61
C PHE A 76 2.41 -28.11 -13.12
N ILE A 77 1.78 -27.15 -13.79
CA ILE A 77 2.13 -26.68 -15.13
C ILE A 77 3.15 -25.54 -14.93
N ASN A 78 4.42 -25.80 -15.21
CA ASN A 78 5.50 -24.84 -14.94
C ASN A 78 5.75 -23.96 -16.17
N ALA A 79 5.87 -22.65 -15.96
CA ALA A 79 6.25 -21.69 -16.97
C ALA A 79 7.18 -20.61 -16.42
N ARG A 80 7.91 -19.96 -17.32
CA ARG A 80 8.74 -18.80 -17.04
C ARG A 80 8.38 -17.69 -17.99
N ILE A 81 8.17 -16.50 -17.46
CA ILE A 81 7.74 -15.35 -18.26
C ILE A 81 8.60 -14.15 -17.88
N ASP A 82 9.27 -13.58 -18.89
CA ASP A 82 9.98 -12.29 -18.76
C ASP A 82 8.94 -11.17 -18.69
N MET A 83 8.74 -10.64 -17.49
CA MET A 83 7.69 -9.67 -17.20
C MET A 83 7.91 -8.30 -17.85
N GLU A 84 9.08 -8.07 -18.46
CA GLU A 84 9.40 -6.82 -19.16
C GLU A 84 9.22 -6.93 -20.69
N LYS A 85 8.81 -8.08 -21.21
CA LYS A 85 8.70 -8.34 -22.66
C LYS A 85 7.40 -9.07 -23.03
N GLY A 86 6.97 -8.88 -24.28
CA GLY A 86 5.83 -9.61 -24.86
C GLY A 86 4.57 -9.56 -23.99
N GLU A 87 3.89 -10.70 -23.88
CA GLU A 87 2.71 -10.88 -23.00
C GLU A 87 3.05 -10.75 -21.50
N GLY A 88 4.33 -10.86 -21.13
CA GLY A 88 4.80 -10.73 -19.75
C GLY A 88 4.46 -9.38 -19.14
N ARG A 89 4.43 -8.29 -19.91
CA ARG A 89 4.00 -6.97 -19.42
C ARG A 89 2.55 -6.95 -18.95
N GLU A 90 1.67 -7.61 -19.70
CA GLU A 90 0.25 -7.71 -19.37
C GLU A 90 0.05 -8.63 -18.16
N VAL A 91 0.77 -9.74 -18.10
CA VAL A 91 0.77 -10.66 -16.95
C VAL A 91 1.27 -9.93 -15.69
N ALA A 92 2.34 -9.15 -15.79
CA ALA A 92 2.90 -8.38 -14.68
C ALA A 92 1.90 -7.35 -14.14
N GLN A 93 1.24 -6.62 -15.04
CA GLN A 93 0.20 -5.66 -14.65
C GLN A 93 -1.00 -6.37 -14.01
N LYS A 94 -1.47 -7.47 -14.61
CA LYS A 94 -2.63 -8.23 -14.15
C LYS A 94 -2.44 -8.77 -12.72
N PHE A 95 -1.25 -9.28 -12.40
CA PHE A 95 -0.96 -9.89 -11.10
C PHE A 95 -0.10 -9.00 -10.18
N GLY A 96 0.04 -7.71 -10.52
CA GLY A 96 0.75 -6.73 -9.69
C GLY A 96 2.21 -7.11 -9.39
N VAL A 97 2.93 -7.69 -10.36
CA VAL A 97 4.34 -8.06 -10.20
C VAL A 97 5.19 -6.78 -10.20
N ARG A 98 5.83 -6.48 -9.06
CA ARG A 98 6.63 -5.26 -8.85
C ARG A 98 8.09 -5.52 -8.48
N SER A 99 8.45 -6.78 -8.25
CA SER A 99 9.80 -7.20 -7.88
C SER A 99 10.09 -8.60 -8.41
N TYR A 100 11.37 -8.93 -8.55
CA TYR A 100 11.83 -10.19 -9.13
C TYR A 100 12.83 -10.91 -8.20
N PRO A 101 12.82 -12.25 -8.15
CA PRO A 101 11.81 -13.14 -8.75
C PRO A 101 10.47 -13.01 -8.01
N THR A 102 9.38 -13.21 -8.74
CA THR A 102 8.04 -13.41 -8.18
C THR A 102 7.53 -14.77 -8.63
N TYR A 103 6.91 -15.53 -7.73
CA TYR A 103 6.32 -16.84 -7.99
C TYR A 103 4.81 -16.72 -7.95
N LEU A 104 4.15 -16.95 -9.08
CA LEU A 104 2.69 -16.94 -9.17
C LEU A 104 2.16 -18.37 -9.24
N PHE A 105 1.13 -18.66 -8.47
CA PHE A 105 0.38 -19.90 -8.53
C PHE A 105 -1.05 -19.61 -8.94
N LEU A 106 -1.48 -20.15 -10.08
CA LEU A 106 -2.80 -19.91 -10.65
C LEU A 106 -3.60 -21.22 -10.74
N ASN A 107 -4.92 -21.15 -10.56
CA ASN A 107 -5.81 -22.29 -10.83
C ASN A 107 -6.15 -22.42 -12.33
N GLY A 108 -6.94 -23.44 -12.68
CA GLY A 108 -7.39 -23.69 -14.06
C GLY A 108 -8.31 -22.60 -14.63
N GLU A 109 -8.77 -21.68 -13.79
CA GLU A 109 -9.56 -20.49 -14.15
C GLU A 109 -8.68 -19.26 -14.40
N GLY A 110 -7.36 -19.36 -14.13
CA GLY A 110 -6.41 -18.26 -14.26
C GLY A 110 -6.49 -17.25 -13.12
N GLU A 111 -7.07 -17.63 -11.98
CA GLU A 111 -7.14 -16.83 -10.76
C GLU A 111 -5.92 -17.08 -9.88
N LEU A 112 -5.48 -16.02 -9.20
CA LEU A 112 -4.31 -16.07 -8.32
C LEU A 112 -4.64 -16.82 -7.02
N VAL A 113 -3.97 -17.94 -6.81
CA VAL A 113 -4.06 -18.78 -5.59
C VAL A 113 -3.01 -18.34 -4.57
N SER A 114 -1.79 -18.06 -5.01
CA SER A 114 -0.70 -17.62 -4.15
C SER A 114 0.33 -16.80 -4.93
N GLN A 115 0.97 -15.86 -4.24
CA GLN A 115 2.05 -15.03 -4.77
C GLN A 115 3.15 -14.94 -3.72
N ASN A 116 4.37 -15.31 -4.11
CA ASN A 116 5.57 -15.25 -3.28
C ASN A 116 6.68 -14.53 -4.04
N TYR A 117 7.73 -14.09 -3.36
CA TYR A 117 8.80 -13.31 -3.99
C TYR A 117 10.15 -13.58 -3.34
N GLY A 118 11.20 -13.19 -4.06
CA GLY A 118 12.58 -13.24 -3.59
C GLY A 118 13.25 -14.60 -3.77
N TYR A 119 14.54 -14.61 -3.49
CA TYR A 119 15.33 -15.84 -3.48
C TYR A 119 14.89 -16.73 -2.31
N MET A 120 14.79 -18.03 -2.54
CA MET A 120 14.42 -19.02 -1.52
C MET A 120 15.38 -20.21 -1.57
N GLU A 121 15.82 -20.65 -0.40
CA GLU A 121 16.54 -21.91 -0.26
C GLU A 121 15.62 -23.09 -0.57
N GLU A 122 16.21 -24.21 -1.01
CA GLU A 122 15.50 -25.41 -1.51
C GLU A 122 14.36 -25.86 -0.58
N GLY A 123 14.64 -26.01 0.71
CA GLY A 123 13.66 -26.50 1.68
C GLY A 123 12.46 -25.55 1.83
N VAL A 124 12.71 -24.24 1.79
CA VAL A 124 11.64 -23.21 1.87
C VAL A 124 10.82 -23.22 0.58
N PHE A 125 11.49 -23.30 -0.58
CA PHE A 125 10.84 -23.31 -1.88
C PHE A 125 9.94 -24.55 -2.08
N LEU A 126 10.38 -25.72 -1.60
CA LEU A 126 9.58 -26.95 -1.59
C LEU A 126 8.41 -26.89 -0.61
N ALA A 127 8.65 -26.44 0.63
CA ALA A 127 7.60 -26.34 1.64
C ALA A 127 6.48 -25.38 1.18
N MET A 128 6.84 -24.24 0.59
CA MET A 128 5.90 -23.30 -0.01
C MET A 128 5.03 -23.96 -1.08
N ALA A 129 5.64 -24.65 -2.04
CA ALA A 129 4.91 -25.35 -3.09
C ALA A 129 4.02 -26.49 -2.55
N GLN A 130 4.49 -27.26 -1.56
CA GLN A 130 3.72 -28.33 -0.93
C GLN A 130 2.47 -27.79 -0.21
N ASN A 131 2.59 -26.67 0.49
CA ASN A 131 1.46 -26.01 1.13
C ASN A 131 0.44 -25.50 0.11
N ILE A 132 0.92 -25.02 -1.04
CA ILE A 132 0.06 -24.54 -2.14
C ILE A 132 -0.60 -25.71 -2.88
N ASP A 133 0.03 -26.88 -2.95
CA ASP A 133 -0.46 -28.07 -3.67
C ASP A 133 -1.63 -28.80 -2.96
N SER A 134 -2.60 -28.07 -2.43
CA SER A 134 -3.79 -28.65 -1.81
C SER A 134 -4.88 -28.99 -2.84
N PRO A 135 -5.69 -30.06 -2.63
CA PRO A 135 -6.82 -30.37 -3.51
C PRO A 135 -7.83 -29.22 -3.66
N ASN A 136 -8.01 -28.41 -2.60
CA ASN A 136 -8.92 -27.28 -2.60
C ASN A 136 -8.40 -26.15 -3.50
N ASN A 137 -7.10 -25.87 -3.47
CA ASN A 137 -6.47 -24.87 -4.34
C ASN A 137 -6.62 -25.22 -5.83
N LYS A 138 -6.58 -26.52 -6.18
CA LYS A 138 -6.71 -27.01 -7.56
C LYS A 138 -8.11 -26.88 -8.15
N LYS A 139 -9.14 -27.05 -7.33
CA LYS A 139 -10.52 -27.29 -7.79
C LYS A 139 -11.48 -26.11 -7.58
N SER A 140 -11.14 -25.19 -6.69
CA SER A 140 -12.04 -24.09 -6.33
C SER A 140 -11.27 -22.80 -6.15
N SER A 141 -11.87 -21.71 -6.62
CA SER A 141 -11.35 -20.36 -6.43
C SER A 141 -11.31 -19.97 -4.95
N LEU A 142 -10.49 -18.96 -4.61
CA LEU A 142 -10.50 -18.37 -3.27
C LEU A 142 -11.91 -17.86 -2.91
N LYS A 143 -12.61 -17.24 -3.87
CA LYS A 143 -13.98 -16.74 -3.68
C LYS A 143 -14.98 -17.86 -3.43
N GLU A 144 -14.91 -18.96 -4.18
CA GLU A 144 -15.81 -20.11 -4.00
C GLU A 144 -15.59 -20.78 -2.65
N ARG A 145 -14.33 -21.00 -2.27
CA ARG A 145 -13.96 -21.57 -0.96
C ARG A 145 -14.41 -20.67 0.19
N PHE A 146 -14.25 -19.37 0.04
CA PHE A 146 -14.74 -18.39 1.00
C PHE A 146 -16.28 -18.42 1.08
N ALA A 147 -16.99 -18.50 -0.05
CA ALA A 147 -18.44 -18.60 -0.08
C ALA A 147 -18.96 -19.90 0.59
N LYS A 148 -18.21 -21.00 0.46
CA LYS A 148 -18.48 -22.28 1.15
C LYS A 148 -18.19 -22.26 2.65
N GLY A 149 -17.71 -21.13 3.18
CA GLY A 149 -17.51 -20.95 4.61
C GLY A 149 -16.18 -21.48 5.13
N GLU A 150 -15.14 -21.59 4.30
CA GLU A 150 -13.80 -21.95 4.78
C GLU A 150 -13.29 -20.89 5.78
N LYS A 151 -12.68 -21.37 6.87
CA LYS A 151 -12.26 -20.58 8.05
C LYS A 151 -10.80 -20.79 8.42
N ASP A 152 -10.06 -21.56 7.61
CA ASP A 152 -8.65 -21.80 7.86
C ASP A 152 -7.90 -20.47 7.96
N ARG A 153 -7.01 -20.36 8.95
CA ARG A 153 -6.31 -19.10 9.26
C ARG A 153 -5.47 -18.64 8.09
N ASP A 154 -4.64 -19.53 7.54
CA ASP A 154 -3.67 -19.17 6.51
C ASP A 154 -4.38 -18.89 5.18
N PHE A 155 -5.48 -19.59 4.91
CA PHE A 155 -6.39 -19.27 3.81
C PHE A 155 -6.94 -17.84 3.88
N LEU A 156 -7.47 -17.41 5.04
CA LEU A 156 -8.02 -16.06 5.20
C LEU A 156 -6.92 -14.98 5.13
N ILE A 157 -5.74 -15.25 5.71
CA ILE A 157 -4.57 -14.38 5.58
C ILE A 157 -4.14 -14.25 4.11
N ASN A 158 -4.14 -15.35 3.36
CA ASN A 158 -3.82 -15.34 1.94
C ASN A 158 -4.82 -14.50 1.13
N ILE A 159 -6.13 -14.60 1.42
CA ILE A 159 -7.13 -13.73 0.79
C ILE A 159 -6.82 -12.26 1.10
N MET A 160 -6.57 -11.91 2.37
CA MET A 160 -6.24 -10.53 2.77
C MET A 160 -5.03 -9.99 2.00
N LYS A 161 -3.93 -10.75 1.94
CA LYS A 161 -2.69 -10.35 1.28
C LYS A 161 -2.90 -10.14 -0.22
N LEU A 162 -3.47 -11.14 -0.91
CA LEU A 162 -3.62 -11.11 -2.37
C LEU A 162 -4.63 -10.08 -2.86
N ASN A 163 -5.67 -9.78 -2.08
CA ASN A 163 -6.81 -8.99 -2.56
C ASN A 163 -6.88 -7.58 -1.98
N SER A 164 -6.09 -7.25 -0.95
CA SER A 164 -6.12 -5.92 -0.30
C SER A 164 -6.07 -4.71 -1.26
N ASN A 165 -5.37 -4.85 -2.39
CA ASN A 165 -5.25 -3.80 -3.42
C ASN A 165 -6.23 -3.96 -4.59
N SER A 166 -6.58 -5.20 -4.96
CA SER A 166 -7.37 -5.50 -6.18
C SER A 166 -8.87 -5.69 -5.93
N ASP A 167 -9.23 -6.20 -4.74
CA ASP A 167 -10.60 -6.47 -4.31
C ASP A 167 -10.68 -6.26 -2.79
N TYR A 168 -10.65 -4.98 -2.39
CA TYR A 168 -10.57 -4.57 -0.99
C TYR A 168 -11.73 -5.12 -0.14
N GLU A 169 -12.95 -5.14 -0.69
CA GLU A 169 -14.13 -5.63 0.03
C GLU A 169 -14.05 -7.14 0.29
N PHE A 170 -13.60 -7.93 -0.69
CA PHE A 170 -13.37 -9.35 -0.47
C PHE A 170 -12.28 -9.61 0.58
N ALA A 171 -11.19 -8.84 0.54
CA ALA A 171 -10.13 -8.91 1.54
C ALA A 171 -10.62 -8.50 2.94
N LYS A 172 -11.46 -7.47 3.04
CA LYS A 172 -12.10 -7.03 4.29
C LYS A 172 -12.99 -8.11 4.88
N GLN A 173 -13.84 -8.75 4.07
CA GLN A 173 -14.67 -9.87 4.52
C GLN A 173 -13.83 -11.04 5.06
N ALA A 174 -12.67 -11.31 4.45
CA ALA A 174 -11.74 -12.31 4.97
C ALA A 174 -11.14 -11.91 6.32
N SER A 175 -10.78 -10.63 6.49
CA SER A 175 -10.34 -10.08 7.79
C SER A 175 -11.41 -10.22 8.87
N GLU A 176 -12.66 -9.84 8.57
CA GLU A 176 -13.78 -9.96 9.51
C GLU A 176 -14.02 -11.41 9.92
N ARG A 177 -13.97 -12.35 8.96
CA ARG A 177 -14.06 -13.77 9.25
C ARG A 177 -12.87 -14.27 10.07
N TYR A 178 -11.67 -13.78 9.79
CA TYR A 178 -10.46 -14.18 10.51
C TYR A 178 -10.59 -13.86 12.00
N PHE A 179 -10.88 -12.59 12.33
CA PHE A 179 -11.03 -12.18 13.72
C PHE A 179 -12.26 -12.76 14.41
N ALA A 180 -13.36 -12.98 13.70
CA ALA A 180 -14.55 -13.64 14.25
C ALA A 180 -14.30 -15.11 14.66
N ASN A 181 -13.30 -15.78 14.06
CA ASN A 181 -12.97 -17.18 14.36
C ASN A 181 -11.75 -17.36 15.28
N ARG A 182 -11.07 -16.28 15.70
CA ARG A 182 -9.95 -16.37 16.64
C ARG A 182 -10.42 -16.83 18.02
N LYS A 183 -9.62 -17.64 18.72
CA LYS A 183 -9.90 -17.98 20.11
C LYS A 183 -9.52 -16.79 20.98
N LYS A 184 -10.27 -16.56 22.06
CA LYS A 184 -9.99 -15.48 23.02
C LYS A 184 -8.62 -15.61 23.71
N THR A 185 -8.04 -16.81 23.71
CA THR A 185 -6.72 -17.11 24.30
C THR A 185 -5.56 -16.85 23.36
N ASP A 186 -5.82 -16.62 22.07
CA ASP A 186 -4.76 -16.45 21.07
C ASP A 186 -4.23 -15.01 21.16
N GLU A 187 -2.97 -14.83 21.56
CA GLU A 187 -2.34 -13.52 21.56
C GLU A 187 -2.25 -12.94 20.14
N PHE A 188 -2.37 -11.62 20.01
CA PHE A 188 -2.21 -10.95 18.73
C PHE A 188 -0.72 -10.84 18.36
N THR A 189 -0.40 -11.25 17.15
CA THR A 189 0.92 -10.97 16.55
C THR A 189 0.94 -9.55 15.98
N LYS A 190 2.13 -9.02 15.69
CA LYS A 190 2.28 -7.75 14.96
C LYS A 190 1.56 -7.77 13.61
N GLU A 191 1.56 -8.91 12.92
CA GLU A 191 0.86 -9.08 11.64
C GLU A 191 -0.66 -9.04 11.82
N ASP A 192 -1.20 -9.66 12.87
CA ASP A 192 -2.63 -9.60 13.20
C ASP A 192 -3.07 -8.14 13.41
N ILE A 193 -2.30 -7.37 14.19
CA ILE A 193 -2.60 -5.96 14.44
C ILE A 193 -2.53 -5.17 13.12
N GLY A 194 -1.55 -5.46 12.26
CA GLY A 194 -1.46 -4.86 10.93
C GLY A 194 -2.72 -5.08 10.10
N PHE A 195 -3.22 -6.32 10.01
CA PHE A 195 -4.46 -6.62 9.30
C PHE A 195 -5.67 -5.97 9.93
N LEU A 196 -5.77 -5.99 11.27
CA LEU A 196 -6.88 -5.37 11.98
C LEU A 196 -6.97 -3.88 11.65
N LEU A 197 -5.87 -3.14 11.80
CA LEU A 197 -5.83 -1.70 11.56
C LEU A 197 -6.00 -1.35 10.07
N PHE A 198 -5.46 -2.16 9.16
CA PHE A 198 -5.56 -1.90 7.72
C PHE A 198 -7.00 -1.91 7.21
N PHE A 199 -7.82 -2.88 7.66
CA PHE A 199 -9.19 -3.07 7.18
C PHE A 199 -10.25 -2.28 7.98
N LEU A 200 -9.89 -1.73 9.13
CA LEU A 200 -10.81 -0.95 9.97
C LEU A 200 -10.90 0.50 9.47
N LYS A 201 -12.10 0.92 9.06
CA LYS A 201 -12.39 2.23 8.46
C LYS A 201 -13.48 3.00 9.20
N SER A 202 -14.35 2.32 9.93
CA SER A 202 -15.38 2.96 10.74
C SER A 202 -15.67 2.18 12.03
N THR A 203 -16.46 2.79 12.92
CA THR A 203 -16.99 2.12 14.11
C THR A 203 -18.11 1.11 13.80
N GLU A 204 -18.63 1.13 12.57
CA GLU A 204 -19.68 0.22 12.09
C GLU A 204 -19.09 -1.09 11.55
N ASP A 205 -17.78 -1.15 11.31
CA ASP A 205 -17.08 -2.35 10.88
C ASP A 205 -17.15 -3.47 11.93
N ALA A 206 -17.31 -4.72 11.48
CA ALA A 206 -17.46 -5.87 12.36
C ALA A 206 -16.25 -6.04 13.31
N ASN A 207 -15.05 -5.70 12.82
CA ASN A 207 -13.79 -5.79 13.57
C ASN A 207 -13.58 -4.66 14.60
N TYR A 208 -14.42 -3.62 14.64
CA TYR A 208 -14.27 -2.54 15.61
C TYR A 208 -14.37 -3.04 17.05
N LYS A 209 -15.28 -3.99 17.32
CA LYS A 209 -15.41 -4.63 18.64
C LYS A 209 -14.14 -5.36 19.05
N THR A 210 -13.50 -6.06 18.10
CA THR A 210 -12.22 -6.74 18.32
C THR A 210 -11.15 -5.71 18.67
N PHE A 211 -11.03 -4.63 17.90
CA PHE A 211 -10.09 -3.53 18.15
C PHE A 211 -10.21 -2.96 19.56
N ILE A 212 -11.42 -2.65 20.03
CA ILE A 212 -11.65 -2.12 21.38
C ILE A 212 -11.31 -3.17 22.46
N SER A 213 -11.77 -4.42 22.29
CA SER A 213 -11.57 -5.46 23.31
C SER A 213 -10.11 -5.91 23.46
N GLN A 214 -9.29 -5.72 22.42
CA GLN A 214 -7.90 -6.18 22.36
C GLN A 214 -6.89 -5.03 22.52
N LYS A 215 -7.31 -3.88 23.08
CA LYS A 215 -6.43 -2.72 23.30
C LYS A 215 -5.10 -3.12 23.95
N ALA A 216 -5.14 -3.96 25.00
CA ALA A 216 -3.95 -4.36 25.75
C ALA A 216 -2.89 -5.08 24.89
N ASP A 217 -3.31 -5.87 23.90
CA ASP A 217 -2.40 -6.53 22.96
C ASP A 217 -1.92 -5.58 21.87
N ILE A 218 -2.81 -4.71 21.38
CA ILE A 218 -2.46 -3.73 20.34
C ILE A 218 -1.38 -2.77 20.85
N ILE A 219 -1.50 -2.29 22.09
CA ILE A 219 -0.56 -1.32 22.65
C ILE A 219 0.84 -1.89 22.97
N LYS A 220 1.02 -3.21 22.90
CA LYS A 220 2.36 -3.84 22.95
C LYS A 220 3.20 -3.49 21.71
N TYR A 221 2.55 -3.22 20.58
CA TYR A 221 3.20 -2.99 19.28
C TYR A 221 2.91 -1.61 18.68
N LEU A 222 1.92 -0.89 19.21
CA LEU A 222 1.53 0.45 18.79
C LEU A 222 1.50 1.37 20.02
N PRO A 223 2.19 2.52 20.04
CA PRO A 223 2.09 3.43 21.18
C PRO A 223 0.64 3.78 21.52
N GLU A 224 0.31 3.89 22.81
CA GLU A 224 -1.07 4.13 23.25
C GLU A 224 -1.65 5.42 22.67
N GLN A 225 -0.80 6.45 22.50
CA GLN A 225 -1.17 7.67 21.80
C GLN A 225 -1.69 7.37 20.38
N ASN A 226 -0.94 6.63 19.58
CA ASN A 226 -1.33 6.27 18.22
C ASN A 226 -2.60 5.40 18.17
N TYR A 227 -2.78 4.52 19.16
CA TYR A 227 -4.04 3.77 19.31
C TYR A 227 -5.23 4.71 19.51
N ASN A 228 -5.09 5.68 20.43
CA ASN A 228 -6.14 6.64 20.74
C ASN A 228 -6.44 7.56 19.55
N GLU A 229 -5.41 8.03 18.85
CA GLU A 229 -5.55 8.84 17.63
C GLU A 229 -6.30 8.07 16.53
N PHE A 230 -5.93 6.81 16.29
CA PHE A 230 -6.62 5.95 15.33
C PHE A 230 -8.08 5.71 15.72
N ASN A 231 -8.35 5.41 16.99
CA ASN A 231 -9.71 5.25 17.49
C ASN A 231 -10.55 6.53 17.32
N ASN A 232 -9.98 7.69 17.65
CA ASN A 232 -10.64 8.99 17.50
C ASN A 232 -10.95 9.27 16.03
N GLN A 233 -10.07 8.90 15.11
CA GLN A 233 -10.34 9.00 13.67
C GLN A 233 -11.56 8.17 13.26
N LEU A 234 -11.67 6.92 13.73
CA LEU A 234 -12.81 6.05 13.43
C LEU A 234 -14.11 6.63 13.97
N VAL A 235 -14.11 7.04 15.25
CA VAL A 235 -15.29 7.58 15.95
C VAL A 235 -15.76 8.89 15.32
N LEU A 236 -14.84 9.74 14.89
CA LEU A 236 -15.17 11.04 14.30
C LEU A 236 -15.41 10.99 12.79
N SER A 237 -15.16 9.86 12.11
CA SER A 237 -15.30 9.74 10.65
C SER A 237 -16.69 10.17 10.15
N LYS A 238 -17.74 9.65 10.78
CA LYS A 238 -19.14 9.98 10.46
C LYS A 238 -19.48 11.42 10.82
N VAL A 239 -18.97 11.91 11.96
CA VAL A 239 -19.18 13.31 12.39
C VAL A 239 -18.58 14.29 11.37
N VAL A 240 -17.37 14.01 10.90
CA VAL A 240 -16.72 14.78 9.83
C VAL A 240 -17.60 14.76 8.58
N GLN A 241 -18.00 13.58 8.11
CA GLN A 241 -18.80 13.44 6.89
C GLN A 241 -20.13 14.21 6.98
N GLU A 242 -20.86 14.07 8.08
CA GLU A 242 -22.17 14.70 8.26
C GLU A 242 -22.09 16.19 8.61
N SER A 243 -20.92 16.68 9.04
CA SER A 243 -20.68 18.11 9.28
C SER A 243 -20.46 18.91 8.00
N ILE A 244 -20.12 18.26 6.88
CA ILE A 244 -19.82 18.95 5.62
C ILE A 244 -21.13 19.30 4.91
N ASP A 245 -21.36 20.60 4.71
CA ASP A 245 -22.46 21.13 3.90
C ASP A 245 -21.91 21.55 2.53
N ASP A 246 -21.84 20.58 1.62
CA ASP A 246 -21.34 20.80 0.25
C ASP A 246 -22.18 21.78 -0.55
N LYS A 247 -23.48 21.88 -0.24
CA LYS A 247 -24.37 22.83 -0.91
C LYS A 247 -23.98 24.27 -0.61
N ASN A 248 -23.66 24.54 0.66
CA ASN A 248 -23.28 25.88 1.11
C ASN A 248 -21.77 26.08 1.21
N LYS A 249 -20.96 25.05 0.86
CA LYS A 249 -19.49 25.08 0.89
C LYS A 249 -18.95 25.44 2.28
N LYS A 250 -19.55 24.89 3.33
CA LYS A 250 -19.24 25.18 4.73
C LYS A 250 -19.17 23.92 5.59
N VAL A 251 -18.47 24.02 6.70
CA VAL A 251 -18.51 23.02 7.78
C VAL A 251 -19.50 23.50 8.85
N ASN A 252 -20.44 22.63 9.24
CA ASN A 252 -21.37 22.86 10.33
C ASN A 252 -20.66 22.63 11.68
N GLU A 253 -20.05 23.70 12.19
CA GLU A 253 -19.25 23.67 13.42
C GLU A 253 -20.08 23.32 14.66
N ASP A 254 -21.32 23.80 14.74
CA ASP A 254 -22.23 23.52 15.86
C ASP A 254 -22.61 22.04 15.90
N TYR A 255 -22.99 21.46 14.75
CA TYR A 255 -23.25 20.03 14.64
C TYR A 255 -21.99 19.23 15.00
N PHE A 256 -20.83 19.62 14.45
CA PHE A 256 -19.58 18.93 14.71
C PHE A 256 -19.27 18.91 16.21
N MET A 257 -19.23 20.07 16.86
CA MET A 257 -18.84 20.14 18.28
C MET A 257 -19.86 19.45 19.18
N LYS A 258 -21.16 19.62 18.92
CA LYS A 258 -22.22 18.98 19.70
C LYS A 258 -22.12 17.45 19.65
N THR A 259 -21.71 16.89 18.51
CA THR A 259 -21.62 15.43 18.31
C THR A 259 -20.24 14.88 18.69
N ALA A 260 -19.15 15.60 18.43
CA ALA A 260 -17.78 15.14 18.66
C ALA A 260 -17.32 15.30 20.12
N GLU A 261 -17.66 16.40 20.79
CA GLU A 261 -17.19 16.68 22.15
C GLU A 261 -17.54 15.57 23.16
N PRO A 262 -18.77 15.02 23.17
CA PRO A 262 -19.11 13.89 24.05
C PRO A 262 -18.33 12.60 23.75
N LEU A 263 -17.77 12.46 22.54
CA LEU A 263 -17.10 11.23 22.09
C LEU A 263 -15.60 11.23 22.41
N VAL A 264 -14.93 12.37 22.27
CA VAL A 264 -13.46 12.47 22.34
C VAL A 264 -12.95 13.57 23.27
N GLY A 265 -13.85 14.32 23.91
CA GLY A 265 -13.54 15.49 24.70
C GLY A 265 -13.36 16.76 23.84
N LYS A 266 -13.48 17.90 24.50
CA LYS A 266 -13.52 19.23 23.86
C LYS A 266 -12.26 19.55 23.04
N GLU A 267 -11.09 19.30 23.60
CA GLU A 267 -9.81 19.63 22.97
C GLU A 267 -9.57 18.83 21.69
N THR A 268 -9.79 17.51 21.74
CA THR A 268 -9.68 16.62 20.58
C THR A 268 -10.72 16.97 19.52
N ALA A 269 -11.97 17.24 19.93
CA ALA A 269 -13.04 17.65 19.02
C ALA A 269 -12.70 18.96 18.31
N MET A 270 -12.24 19.98 19.04
CA MET A 270 -11.85 21.27 18.49
C MET A 270 -10.68 21.14 17.51
N THR A 271 -9.66 20.35 17.87
CA THR A 271 -8.51 20.06 17.00
C THR A 271 -8.98 19.42 15.69
N LYS A 272 -9.84 18.40 15.76
CA LYS A 272 -10.35 17.72 14.57
C LYS A 272 -11.25 18.62 13.72
N LEU A 273 -12.07 19.48 14.35
CA LEU A 273 -12.88 20.46 13.64
C LEU A 273 -12.00 21.41 12.82
N ASN A 274 -10.95 21.97 13.43
CA ASN A 274 -10.04 22.88 12.74
C ASN A 274 -9.30 22.20 11.58
N GLN A 275 -8.79 20.99 11.77
CA GLN A 275 -8.20 20.19 10.70
C GLN A 275 -9.20 19.91 9.57
N THR A 276 -10.46 19.62 9.91
CA THR A 276 -11.53 19.38 8.93
C THR A 276 -11.80 20.64 8.12
N LYS A 277 -11.93 21.81 8.76
CA LYS A 277 -12.12 23.11 8.09
C LYS A 277 -10.97 23.41 7.13
N LEU A 278 -9.73 23.26 7.57
CA LEU A 278 -8.56 23.51 6.73
C LEU A 278 -8.52 22.59 5.50
N SER A 279 -8.66 21.28 5.73
CA SER A 279 -8.64 20.30 4.63
C SER A 279 -9.79 20.52 3.65
N TYR A 280 -11.00 20.76 4.14
CA TYR A 280 -12.18 20.93 3.30
C TYR A 280 -12.08 22.21 2.47
N TYR A 281 -11.76 23.35 3.09
CA TYR A 281 -11.68 24.63 2.39
C TYR A 281 -10.52 24.70 1.40
N GLU A 282 -9.39 24.05 1.69
CA GLU A 282 -8.30 23.84 0.72
C GLU A 282 -8.79 23.03 -0.49
N GLN A 283 -9.46 21.89 -0.25
CA GLN A 283 -9.93 21.00 -1.32
C GLN A 283 -10.92 21.67 -2.28
N ILE A 284 -11.83 22.51 -1.77
CA ILE A 284 -12.83 23.18 -2.61
C ILE A 284 -12.39 24.56 -3.12
N GLY A 285 -11.15 24.98 -2.82
CA GLY A 285 -10.60 26.29 -3.19
C GLY A 285 -11.30 27.49 -2.52
N ASN A 286 -11.92 27.29 -1.35
CA ASN A 286 -12.57 28.35 -0.59
C ASN A 286 -11.57 29.06 0.32
N TYR A 287 -10.62 29.78 -0.28
CA TYR A 287 -9.50 30.37 0.45
C TYR A 287 -9.89 31.48 1.44
N ASN A 288 -11.06 32.11 1.25
CA ASN A 288 -11.59 33.09 2.21
C ASN A 288 -11.95 32.45 3.55
N GLU A 289 -12.55 31.26 3.54
CA GLU A 289 -12.86 30.52 4.77
C GLU A 289 -11.64 29.77 5.30
N TYR A 290 -10.75 29.31 4.41
CA TYR A 290 -9.44 28.76 4.80
C TYR A 290 -8.62 29.79 5.59
N GLU A 291 -8.53 31.03 5.11
CA GLU A 291 -7.80 32.13 5.77
C GLU A 291 -8.28 32.32 7.21
N LYS A 292 -9.59 32.44 7.42
CA LYS A 292 -10.19 32.60 8.75
C LYS A 292 -9.89 31.42 9.66
N ALA A 293 -10.07 30.19 9.14
CA ALA A 293 -9.84 28.97 9.91
C ALA A 293 -8.37 28.82 10.32
N ALA A 294 -7.44 29.08 9.41
CA ALA A 294 -6.00 28.97 9.67
C ALA A 294 -5.52 30.02 10.67
N LEU A 295 -5.98 31.27 10.56
CA LEU A 295 -5.60 32.33 11.49
C LEU A 295 -6.08 32.07 12.93
N ASP A 296 -7.26 31.50 13.12
CA ASP A 296 -7.72 31.12 14.46
C ASP A 296 -7.00 29.87 14.99
N TYR A 297 -6.83 28.84 14.15
CA TYR A 297 -6.20 27.59 14.57
C TYR A 297 -4.72 27.78 14.93
N TYR A 298 -3.97 28.51 14.10
CA TYR A 298 -2.54 28.76 14.28
C TYR A 298 -2.22 30.03 15.08
N LYS A 299 -3.19 30.57 15.84
CA LYS A 299 -2.98 31.78 16.67
C LYS A 299 -1.82 31.62 17.66
N ASN A 300 -1.62 30.41 18.18
CA ASN A 300 -0.52 30.04 19.07
C ASN A 300 0.47 29.16 18.31
N ALA A 301 1.13 29.71 17.30
CA ALA A 301 2.00 28.97 16.38
C ALA A 301 3.12 28.16 17.07
N ASP A 302 3.54 28.50 18.30
CA ASP A 302 4.55 27.71 19.03
C ASP A 302 4.09 26.30 19.43
N SER A 303 2.78 26.04 19.41
CA SER A 303 2.21 24.73 19.74
C SER A 303 2.16 23.78 18.54
N PHE A 304 2.63 24.18 17.36
CA PHE A 304 2.48 23.42 16.12
C PHE A 304 3.81 22.98 15.52
N ASP A 305 3.77 21.89 14.74
CA ASP A 305 4.92 21.48 13.95
C ASP A 305 5.21 22.51 12.85
N THR A 306 6.50 22.74 12.59
CA THR A 306 6.93 23.75 11.61
C THR A 306 6.54 23.38 10.17
N ASN A 307 6.38 22.09 9.84
CA ASN A 307 5.95 21.69 8.49
C ASN A 307 4.46 21.96 8.29
N GLU A 308 3.64 21.76 9.33
CA GLU A 308 2.22 22.09 9.29
C GLU A 308 2.02 23.59 9.05
N LEU A 309 2.72 24.42 9.85
CA LEU A 309 2.73 25.87 9.68
C LEU A 309 3.24 26.29 8.30
N LEU A 310 4.26 25.61 7.78
CA LEU A 310 4.82 25.91 6.47
C LEU A 310 3.83 25.60 5.33
N LYS A 311 3.09 24.49 5.43
CA LYS A 311 2.02 24.16 4.47
C LYS A 311 0.95 25.26 4.45
N ALA A 312 0.51 25.72 5.61
CA ALA A 312 -0.43 26.83 5.70
C ALA A 312 0.16 28.12 5.08
N ALA A 313 1.41 28.43 5.37
CA ALA A 313 2.11 29.58 4.83
C ALA A 313 2.24 29.54 3.28
N TRP A 314 2.47 28.35 2.70
CA TRP A 314 2.43 28.15 1.24
C TRP A 314 1.07 28.54 0.68
N ILE A 315 -0.02 28.00 1.25
CA ILE A 315 -1.39 28.27 0.77
C ILE A 315 -1.71 29.77 0.84
N PHE A 316 -1.27 30.44 1.90
CA PHE A 316 -1.40 31.90 2.03
C PHE A 316 -0.62 32.64 0.93
N SER A 317 0.61 32.21 0.64
CA SER A 317 1.44 32.83 -0.39
C SER A 317 0.86 32.73 -1.81
N ASP A 318 0.06 31.69 -2.08
CA ASP A 318 -0.54 31.43 -3.38
C ASP A 318 -1.92 32.08 -3.53
N ASN A 319 -2.71 32.13 -2.46
CA ASN A 319 -4.15 32.34 -2.59
C ASN A 319 -4.71 33.51 -1.76
N ILE A 320 -3.91 34.10 -0.86
CA ILE A 320 -4.39 35.16 0.06
C ILE A 320 -3.66 36.46 -0.23
N SER A 321 -4.40 37.56 -0.34
CA SER A 321 -3.86 38.89 -0.66
C SER A 321 -3.88 39.87 0.53
N ALA A 322 -4.58 39.54 1.61
CA ALA A 322 -4.69 40.39 2.78
C ALA A 322 -3.33 40.53 3.48
N LYS A 323 -2.76 41.74 3.50
CA LYS A 323 -1.41 42.00 4.05
C LYS A 323 -1.25 41.60 5.51
N SER A 324 -2.29 41.80 6.33
CA SER A 324 -2.29 41.37 7.74
C SER A 324 -2.14 39.85 7.89
N SER A 325 -2.81 39.11 7.02
CA SER A 325 -2.83 37.65 7.02
C SER A 325 -1.54 37.08 6.45
N LEU A 326 -1.02 37.69 5.38
CA LEU A 326 0.30 37.38 4.84
C LEU A 326 1.42 37.61 5.86
N LYS A 327 1.30 38.65 6.70
CA LYS A 327 2.24 38.88 7.79
C LYS A 327 2.24 37.72 8.80
N LYS A 328 1.07 37.21 9.16
CA LYS A 328 0.96 36.02 10.03
C LYS A 328 1.53 34.76 9.39
N ALA A 329 1.27 34.56 8.10
CA ALA A 329 1.91 33.47 7.35
C ALA A 329 3.43 33.61 7.27
N ALA A 330 3.97 34.83 7.17
CA ALA A 330 5.41 35.06 7.22
C ALA A 330 5.99 34.68 8.57
N GLU A 331 5.35 35.05 9.69
CA GLU A 331 5.75 34.61 11.05
C GLU A 331 5.78 33.06 11.14
N TRP A 332 4.83 32.36 10.51
CA TRP A 332 4.81 30.89 10.45
C TRP A 332 5.98 30.32 9.64
N ALA A 333 6.26 30.86 8.45
CA ALA A 333 7.36 30.42 7.59
C ALA A 333 8.73 30.75 8.20
N GLU A 334 8.88 31.91 8.83
CA GLU A 334 10.09 32.32 9.56
C GLU A 334 10.48 31.30 10.63
N LYS A 335 9.51 30.77 11.38
CA LYS A 335 9.79 29.71 12.37
C LYS A 335 10.39 28.45 11.74
N SER A 336 9.93 28.05 10.56
CA SER A 336 10.50 26.93 9.82
C SER A 336 11.93 27.24 9.38
N VAL A 337 12.16 28.43 8.80
CA VAL A 337 13.49 28.90 8.38
C VAL A 337 14.47 28.96 9.56
N MET A 338 14.04 29.45 10.73
CA MET A 338 14.86 29.54 11.94
C MET A 338 15.29 28.17 12.48
N ARG A 339 14.52 27.09 12.24
CA ARG A 339 14.92 25.73 12.59
C ARG A 339 15.93 25.14 11.61
N GLY A 340 15.92 25.62 10.37
CA GLY A 340 16.83 25.20 9.33
C GLY A 340 16.39 25.72 7.96
N GLU A 341 17.32 26.32 7.24
CA GLU A 341 17.06 26.84 5.90
C GLU A 341 16.92 25.69 4.90
N THR A 342 15.84 25.71 4.13
CA THR A 342 15.63 24.82 3.00
C THR A 342 15.23 25.64 1.79
N ALA A 343 15.42 25.10 0.58
CA ALA A 343 14.96 25.79 -0.63
C ALA A 343 13.46 26.10 -0.59
N GLU A 344 12.66 25.18 -0.04
CA GLU A 344 11.20 25.32 0.06
C GLU A 344 10.78 26.40 1.05
N ASN A 345 11.25 26.35 2.31
CA ASN A 345 10.79 27.31 3.31
C ASN A 345 11.25 28.74 3.04
N THR A 346 12.46 28.91 2.50
CA THR A 346 12.98 30.22 2.10
C THR A 346 12.24 30.77 0.86
N TYR A 347 11.82 29.91 -0.09
CA TYR A 347 10.99 30.33 -1.21
C TYR A 347 9.61 30.82 -0.76
N ILE A 348 8.94 30.06 0.10
CA ILE A 348 7.61 30.44 0.63
C ILE A 348 7.71 31.78 1.35
N LEU A 349 8.72 31.94 2.20
CA LEU A 349 8.96 33.19 2.91
C LEU A 349 9.25 34.37 1.96
N ALA A 350 10.07 34.14 0.92
CA ALA A 350 10.33 35.13 -0.11
C ALA A 350 9.04 35.58 -0.83
N LYS A 351 8.18 34.63 -1.19
CA LYS A 351 6.92 34.90 -1.87
C LYS A 351 5.94 35.68 -0.98
N LEU A 352 5.89 35.35 0.31
CA LEU A 352 5.10 36.10 1.29
C LEU A 352 5.59 37.57 1.40
N TYR A 353 6.90 37.79 1.51
CA TYR A 353 7.46 39.15 1.52
C TYR A 353 7.18 39.89 0.21
N TYR A 354 7.27 39.22 -0.93
CA TYR A 354 6.94 39.81 -2.23
C TYR A 354 5.49 40.29 -2.27
N ASN A 355 4.55 39.44 -1.87
CA ASN A 355 3.12 39.76 -1.84
C ASN A 355 2.78 40.89 -0.85
N MET A 356 3.57 41.05 0.21
CA MET A 356 3.43 42.18 1.15
C MET A 356 4.02 43.50 0.62
N GLY A 357 4.88 43.43 -0.39
CA GLY A 357 5.61 44.56 -0.98
C GLY A 357 7.02 44.78 -0.41
N SER A 358 7.52 43.87 0.43
CA SER A 358 8.85 43.94 1.03
C SER A 358 9.91 43.39 0.07
N LYS A 359 10.19 44.12 -1.01
CA LYS A 359 11.04 43.66 -2.13
C LYS A 359 12.44 43.21 -1.72
N ASP A 360 13.11 43.93 -0.83
CA ASP A 360 14.48 43.59 -0.43
C ASP A 360 14.53 42.24 0.31
N LEU A 361 13.61 42.04 1.26
CA LEU A 361 13.47 40.76 1.97
C LEU A 361 13.08 39.64 1.01
N ALA A 362 12.13 39.89 0.11
CA ALA A 362 11.72 38.93 -0.91
C ALA A 362 12.90 38.51 -1.79
N LYS A 363 13.72 39.46 -2.22
CA LYS A 363 14.91 39.19 -3.05
C LYS A 363 15.92 38.34 -2.29
N ASN A 364 16.27 38.73 -1.07
CA ASN A 364 17.26 38.02 -0.26
C ASN A 364 16.86 36.55 -0.03
N PHE A 365 15.62 36.30 0.36
CA PHE A 365 15.13 34.93 0.60
C PHE A 365 14.96 34.13 -0.70
N ALA A 366 14.60 34.76 -1.82
CA ALA A 366 14.52 34.07 -3.11
C ALA A 366 15.91 33.70 -3.66
N GLU A 367 16.92 34.57 -3.50
CA GLU A 367 18.32 34.25 -3.83
C GLU A 367 18.85 33.11 -2.95
N LEU A 368 18.54 33.14 -1.65
CA LEU A 368 18.89 32.07 -0.72
C LEU A 368 18.26 30.73 -1.13
N SER A 369 16.95 30.73 -1.40
CA SER A 369 16.22 29.55 -1.88
C SER A 369 16.85 28.96 -3.14
N LYS A 370 17.11 29.80 -4.14
CA LYS A 370 17.74 29.40 -5.40
C LYS A 370 19.11 28.75 -5.15
N SER A 371 19.96 29.41 -4.35
CA SER A 371 21.29 28.90 -4.01
C SER A 371 21.23 27.54 -3.29
N ILE A 372 20.30 27.36 -2.33
CA ILE A 372 20.13 26.08 -1.62
C ILE A 372 19.69 24.99 -2.59
N ALA A 373 18.74 25.28 -3.49
CA ALA A 373 18.26 24.34 -4.50
C ALA A 373 19.38 23.89 -5.44
N GLU A 374 20.11 24.84 -6.03
CA GLU A 374 21.20 24.57 -6.99
C GLU A 374 22.33 23.75 -6.35
N LYS A 375 22.77 24.12 -5.13
CA LYS A 375 23.79 23.36 -4.39
C LYS A 375 23.37 21.94 -4.06
N SER A 376 22.07 21.71 -3.92
CA SER A 376 21.51 20.39 -3.61
C SER A 376 21.12 19.60 -4.85
N GLY A 377 21.38 20.11 -6.07
CA GLY A 377 20.95 19.49 -7.33
C GLY A 377 19.42 19.42 -7.49
N LYS A 378 18.67 20.29 -6.81
CA LYS A 378 17.21 20.39 -6.87
C LYS A 378 16.77 21.49 -7.84
N ASP A 379 15.51 21.43 -8.27
CA ASP A 379 14.90 22.46 -9.13
C ASP A 379 14.83 23.82 -8.41
N ALA A 380 15.27 24.88 -9.12
CA ALA A 380 15.31 26.25 -8.65
C ALA A 380 14.42 27.20 -9.48
N ASN A 381 13.55 26.65 -10.34
CA ASN A 381 12.68 27.42 -11.24
C ASN A 381 11.77 28.39 -10.48
N LEU A 382 11.10 27.94 -9.43
CA LEU A 382 10.19 28.79 -8.64
C LEU A 382 10.87 30.04 -8.08
N ALA A 383 12.06 29.87 -7.50
CA ALA A 383 12.85 30.98 -6.98
C ALA A 383 13.35 31.90 -8.10
N THR A 384 13.79 31.33 -9.23
CA THR A 384 14.24 32.10 -10.40
C THR A 384 13.11 32.94 -11.01
N GLU A 385 11.92 32.35 -11.14
CA GLU A 385 10.73 33.06 -11.61
C GLU A 385 10.34 34.19 -10.65
N LEU A 386 10.36 33.95 -9.34
CA LEU A 386 10.07 34.98 -8.36
C LEU A 386 11.08 36.14 -8.44
N LEU A 387 12.38 35.86 -8.56
CA LEU A 387 13.42 36.88 -8.73
C LEU A 387 13.18 37.74 -9.97
N SER A 388 12.76 37.15 -11.09
CA SER A 388 12.45 37.90 -12.32
C SER A 388 11.29 38.90 -12.14
N LYS A 389 10.40 38.66 -11.18
CA LYS A 389 9.25 39.53 -10.85
C LYS A 389 9.61 40.62 -9.84
N ILE A 390 10.72 40.47 -9.12
CA ILE A 390 11.23 41.46 -8.16
C ILE A 390 12.09 42.48 -8.92
N LYS A 391 11.44 43.52 -9.44
CA LYS A 391 12.11 44.67 -10.07
C LYS A 391 12.84 45.53 -9.07
#